data_AF-A0AAJ2GY36-F1
#
_entry.id   AF-A0AAJ2GY36-F1
#
_cell.length_a   1.000
_cell.length_b   1.000
_cell.length_c   1.000
_cell.angle_alpha   90.00
_cell.angle_beta   90.00
_cell.angle_gamma   90.00
#
_symmetry.space_group_name_H-M   'P 1'
#
loop_
_entity.id
_entity.type
_entity.pdbx_description
1 polymer ?
#
loop_
_entity_poly.entity_id
_entity_poly.type
_entity_poly.pdbx_seq_one_letter_code
_entity_poly.pdbx_strand_id
1 'polypeptide(L)'
;MNLTAILISMSSIIVSITSLLVSVVLWRHTNRPIVIARVSSTDKVDIHPSLNILLANTGNRPAKNIKLIALEKDVQRAAFQEEGNTQMPQDAKRCFFSKVVIPVLANNKKISSGFGYLGRGKGAW
;
A
#
# COMPACT_ATOMS: atom_id res chain seq x y z
N MET A 1 58.30 12.00 1.95
CA MET A 1 57.10 11.20 1.62
C MET A 1 57.08 11.01 0.11
N ASN A 2 57.05 9.77 -0.39
CA ASN A 2 57.22 9.49 -1.81
C ASN A 2 56.01 10.02 -2.61
N LEU A 3 56.25 10.72 -3.72
CA LEU A 3 55.20 11.26 -4.59
C LEU A 3 54.19 10.18 -5.02
N THR A 4 54.67 8.96 -5.25
CA THR A 4 53.85 7.77 -5.56
C THR A 4 52.88 7.44 -4.44
N ALA A 5 53.30 7.51 -3.17
CA ALA A 5 52.44 7.24 -2.02
C ALA A 5 51.34 8.31 -1.88
N ILE A 6 51.65 9.58 -2.19
CA ILE A 6 50.67 10.67 -2.19
C ILE A 6 49.61 10.46 -3.28
N LEU A 7 50.05 10.10 -4.50
CA LEU A 7 49.13 9.82 -5.62
C LEU A 7 48.18 8.65 -5.31
N ILE A 8 48.72 7.54 -4.78
CA ILE A 8 47.91 6.37 -4.39
C ILE A 8 46.89 6.75 -3.31
N SER A 9 47.32 7.53 -2.32
CA SER A 9 46.44 7.98 -1.23
C SER A 9 45.31 8.87 -1.75
N MET A 10 45.61 9.83 -2.63
CA MET A 10 44.63 10.71 -3.25
C MET A 10 43.60 9.92 -4.08
N SER A 11 44.06 8.97 -4.90
CA SER A 11 43.16 8.10 -5.67
C SER A 11 42.26 7.26 -4.76
N SER A 12 42.81 6.71 -3.67
CA SER A 12 42.03 5.95 -2.70
C SER A 12 40.94 6.79 -2.02
N ILE A 13 41.24 8.05 -1.68
CA ILE A 13 40.26 8.99 -1.11
C ILE A 13 39.13 9.26 -2.10
N ILE A 14 39.45 9.52 -3.38
CA ILE A 14 38.45 9.78 -4.42
C ILE A 14 37.52 8.58 -4.59
N VAL A 15 38.07 7.37 -4.70
CA VAL A 15 37.27 6.13 -4.83
C VAL A 15 36.40 5.89 -3.61
N SER A 16 36.91 6.18 -2.40
CA SER A 16 36.15 6.03 -1.17
C SER A 16 34.97 6.99 -1.11
N ILE A 17 35.18 8.26 -1.50
CA ILE A 17 34.13 9.28 -1.52
C ILE A 17 33.05 8.93 -2.55
N THR A 18 33.43 8.53 -3.77
CA THR A 18 32.45 8.18 -4.81
C THR A 18 31.65 6.94 -4.41
N SER A 19 32.30 5.92 -3.83
CA SER A 19 31.63 4.74 -3.31
C SER A 19 30.61 5.08 -2.22
N LEU A 20 30.97 5.97 -1.28
CA LEU A 20 30.06 6.43 -0.24
C LEU A 20 28.85 7.17 -0.81
N LEU A 21 29.07 8.09 -1.76
CA LEU A 21 28.00 8.86 -2.39
C LEU A 21 27.02 7.95 -3.14
N VAL A 22 27.53 7.01 -3.94
CA VAL A 22 26.71 6.02 -4.65
C VAL A 22 25.92 5.17 -3.66
N SER A 23 26.55 4.72 -2.58
CA SER A 23 25.89 3.94 -1.53
C SER A 23 24.74 4.71 -0.86
N VAL A 24 24.94 5.99 -0.55
CA VAL A 24 23.90 6.85 0.04
C VAL A 24 22.74 7.05 -0.94
N VAL A 25 23.04 7.28 -2.22
CA VAL A 25 22.01 7.45 -3.26
C VAL A 25 21.19 6.17 -3.40
N LEU A 26 21.85 5.02 -3.58
CA LEU A 26 21.19 3.72 -3.68
C LEU A 26 20.34 3.41 -2.45
N TRP A 27 20.86 3.65 -1.25
CA TRP A 27 20.10 3.46 -0.02
C TRP A 27 18.82 4.30 0.02
N ARG A 28 18.87 5.57 -0.42
CA ARG A 28 17.67 6.42 -0.52
C ARG A 28 16.68 5.94 -1.57
N HIS A 29 17.14 5.30 -2.65
CA HIS A 29 16.26 4.72 -3.65
C HIS A 29 15.60 3.41 -3.18
N THR A 30 16.35 2.53 -2.52
CA THR A 30 15.84 1.23 -2.05
C THR A 30 15.03 1.34 -0.75
N ASN A 31 15.31 2.33 0.10
CA ASN A 31 14.61 2.53 1.37
C ASN A 31 13.27 3.27 1.19
N ARG A 32 12.39 2.71 0.37
CA ARG A 32 11.06 3.25 0.07
C ARG A 32 9.97 2.26 0.50
N PRO A 33 8.82 2.76 1.00
CA PRO A 33 7.66 1.92 1.24
C PRO A 33 7.02 1.55 -0.11
N ILE A 34 6.60 0.30 -0.26
CA ILE A 34 5.89 -0.18 -1.45
C ILE A 34 4.60 -0.81 -0.93
N VAL A 35 3.49 -0.09 -1.05
CA VAL A 35 2.18 -0.56 -0.58
C VAL A 35 1.40 -1.09 -1.76
N ILE A 36 0.91 -2.31 -1.63
CA ILE A 36 0.08 -2.99 -2.63
C ILE A 36 -1.30 -3.19 -2.00
N ALA A 37 -2.34 -2.72 -2.69
CA ALA A 37 -3.73 -3.00 -2.36
C ALA A 37 -4.28 -4.04 -3.33
N ARG A 38 -4.96 -5.08 -2.81
CA ARG A 38 -5.65 -6.09 -3.62
C ARG A 38 -7.02 -6.38 -3.03
N VAL A 39 -7.98 -6.69 -3.89
CA VAL A 39 -9.27 -7.22 -3.46
C VAL A 39 -9.17 -8.74 -3.39
N SER A 40 -9.65 -9.32 -2.30
CA SER A 40 -9.75 -10.76 -2.09
C SER A 40 -11.18 -11.10 -1.69
N SER A 41 -11.77 -12.09 -2.35
CA SER A 41 -12.91 -12.80 -1.79
C SER A 41 -12.41 -13.75 -0.71
N THR A 42 -13.22 -13.98 0.33
CA THR A 42 -13.04 -15.13 1.21
C THR A 42 -14.12 -16.14 0.88
N ASP A 43 -13.69 -17.34 0.50
CA ASP A 43 -14.56 -18.48 0.23
C ASP A 43 -14.99 -19.10 1.58
N LYS A 44 -15.74 -18.35 2.39
CA LYS A 44 -16.48 -18.95 3.50
C LYS A 44 -17.80 -19.51 2.94
N VAL A 45 -18.11 -20.73 3.34
CA VAL A 45 -19.23 -21.56 2.87
C VAL A 45 -20.62 -20.96 3.19
N ASP A 46 -20.68 -19.90 4.02
CA ASP A 46 -21.94 -19.28 4.42
C ASP A 46 -22.37 -18.16 3.45
N ILE A 47 -23.22 -18.57 2.51
CA ILE A 47 -24.28 -17.84 1.78
C ILE A 47 -23.86 -16.63 0.91
N HIS A 48 -22.84 -15.83 1.24
CA HIS A 48 -22.35 -14.73 0.41
C HIS A 48 -20.83 -14.49 0.52
N PRO A 49 -20.06 -14.47 -0.60
CA PRO A 49 -18.63 -14.20 -0.57
C PRO A 49 -18.34 -12.79 -0.03
N SER A 50 -17.61 -12.70 1.07
CA SER A 50 -17.17 -11.40 1.62
C SER A 50 -16.01 -10.85 0.79
N LEU A 51 -16.07 -9.54 0.49
CA LEU A 51 -15.01 -8.80 -0.19
C LEU A 51 -14.12 -8.10 0.83
N ASN A 52 -12.82 -8.38 0.75
CA ASN A 52 -11.79 -7.82 1.60
C ASN A 52 -10.77 -7.02 0.77
N ILE A 53 -10.31 -5.90 1.31
CA ILE A 53 -9.13 -5.19 0.80
C ILE A 53 -7.94 -5.66 1.63
N LEU A 54 -6.99 -6.29 0.96
CA LEU A 54 -5.72 -6.67 1.52
C LEU A 54 -4.67 -5.60 1.15
N LEU A 55 -4.07 -5.01 2.17
CA LEU A 55 -2.97 -4.08 2.05
C LEU A 55 -1.69 -4.78 2.53
N ALA A 56 -0.66 -4.77 1.70
CA ALA A 56 0.65 -5.32 2.04
C ALA A 56 1.74 -4.28 1.79
N ASN A 57 2.68 -4.14 2.73
CA ASN A 57 3.89 -3.36 2.50
C ASN A 57 5.04 -4.30 2.14
N THR A 58 5.41 -4.34 0.87
CA THR A 58 6.55 -5.13 0.37
C THR A 58 7.84 -4.31 0.28
N GLY A 59 7.79 -3.03 0.69
CA GLY A 59 8.95 -2.14 0.68
C GLY A 59 9.86 -2.35 1.88
N ASN A 60 11.08 -1.82 1.77
CA ASN A 60 12.11 -1.95 2.81
C ASN A 60 11.96 -0.91 3.94
N ARG A 61 10.95 -0.04 3.84
CA ARG A 61 10.60 0.99 4.81
C ARG A 61 9.16 0.80 5.29
N PRO A 62 8.84 1.02 6.59
CA PRO A 62 7.46 1.07 7.06
C PRO A 62 6.66 2.13 6.30
N ALA A 63 5.52 1.73 5.77
CA ALA A 63 4.55 2.64 5.19
C ALA A 63 3.76 3.32 6.32
N LYS A 64 3.56 4.63 6.22
CA LYS A 64 2.89 5.43 7.25
C LYS A 64 1.73 6.20 6.62
N ASN A 65 0.74 6.52 7.44
CA ASN A 65 -0.40 7.37 7.07
C ASN A 65 -1.15 6.89 5.81
N ILE A 66 -1.37 5.58 5.70
CA ILE A 66 -2.05 4.99 4.54
C ILE A 66 -3.54 5.30 4.65
N LYS A 67 -4.11 5.80 3.55
CA LYS A 67 -5.55 6.04 3.40
C LYS A 67 -6.03 5.36 2.12
N LEU A 68 -7.22 4.79 2.18
CA LEU A 68 -7.93 4.29 1.02
C LEU A 68 -8.93 5.36 0.62
N ILE A 69 -8.79 5.90 -0.59
CA ILE A 69 -9.67 6.94 -1.12
C ILE A 69 -10.21 6.41 -2.45
N ALA A 70 -11.53 6.30 -2.54
CA ALA A 70 -12.23 6.04 -3.79
C ALA A 70 -13.05 7.27 -4.16
N LEU A 71 -13.36 7.45 -5.44
CA LEU A 71 -14.28 8.50 -5.87
C LEU A 71 -15.71 8.05 -5.58
N GLU A 72 -16.50 8.92 -4.94
CA GLU A 72 -17.87 8.61 -4.54
C GLU A 72 -18.73 8.13 -5.72
N LYS A 73 -18.62 8.82 -6.86
CA LYS A 73 -19.31 8.43 -8.11
C LYS A 73 -18.98 7.01 -8.58
N ASP A 74 -17.74 6.56 -8.42
CA ASP A 74 -17.29 5.25 -8.92
C ASP A 74 -17.80 4.15 -7.99
N VAL A 75 -17.82 4.44 -6.68
CA VAL A 75 -18.37 3.54 -5.67
C VAL A 75 -19.89 3.44 -5.77
N GLN A 76 -20.59 4.56 -6.01
CA GLN A 76 -22.04 4.57 -6.26
C GLN A 76 -22.39 3.80 -7.53
N ARG A 77 -21.66 4.01 -8.63
CA ARG A 77 -21.85 3.26 -9.88
C ARG A 77 -21.64 1.76 -9.68
N ALA A 78 -20.66 1.38 -8.86
CA ALA A 78 -20.41 -0.02 -8.56
C ALA A 78 -21.48 -0.63 -7.64
N ALA A 79 -22.02 0.14 -6.66
CA ALA A 79 -23.03 -0.35 -5.73
C ALA A 79 -24.46 -0.37 -6.30
N PHE A 80 -24.81 0.53 -7.23
CA PHE A 80 -26.17 0.72 -7.73
C PHE A 80 -26.43 0.03 -9.08
N GLN A 81 -25.72 -1.06 -9.38
CA GLN A 81 -25.91 -1.79 -10.64
C GLN A 81 -27.24 -2.54 -10.70
N GLU A 82 -27.77 -3.01 -9.56
CA GLU A 82 -29.08 -3.66 -9.50
C GLU A 82 -30.22 -2.66 -9.28
N GLU A 83 -31.31 -2.82 -10.04
CA GLU A 83 -32.54 -2.05 -9.88
C GLU A 83 -33.10 -2.21 -8.46
N GLY A 84 -33.20 -1.09 -7.73
CA GLY A 84 -33.71 -1.06 -6.35
C GLY A 84 -32.64 -0.95 -5.25
N ASN A 85 -31.34 -1.10 -5.59
CA ASN A 85 -30.27 -0.79 -4.64
C ASN A 85 -29.93 0.71 -4.69
N THR A 86 -30.41 1.45 -3.70
CA THR A 86 -30.14 2.91 -3.54
C THR A 86 -29.15 3.19 -2.42
N GLN A 87 -28.64 2.16 -1.75
CA GLN A 87 -27.79 2.30 -0.57
C GLN A 87 -26.42 1.68 -0.76
N MET A 88 -25.41 2.53 -0.65
CA MET A 88 -24.02 2.10 -0.69
C MET A 88 -23.69 1.24 0.55
N PRO A 89 -22.91 0.15 0.41
CA PRO A 89 -22.49 -0.70 1.52
C PRO A 89 -21.84 0.11 2.65
N GLN A 90 -22.28 -0.10 3.90
CA GLN A 90 -21.75 0.64 5.05
C GLN A 90 -20.25 0.38 5.27
N ASP A 91 -19.81 -0.86 5.06
CA ASP A 91 -18.40 -1.24 5.19
C ASP A 91 -17.53 -0.53 4.16
N ALA A 92 -18.03 -0.35 2.95
CA ALA A 92 -17.39 0.44 1.91
C ALA A 92 -17.28 1.92 2.32
N LYS A 93 -18.33 2.49 2.93
CA LYS A 93 -18.29 3.87 3.44
C LYS A 93 -17.22 4.01 4.51
N ARG A 94 -17.13 3.04 5.41
CA ARG A 94 -16.11 3.00 6.47
C ARG A 94 -14.70 2.83 5.89
N CYS A 95 -14.51 2.06 4.82
CA CYS A 95 -13.19 1.87 4.24
C CYS A 95 -12.70 3.04 3.38
N PHE A 96 -13.57 3.62 2.55
CA PHE A 96 -13.16 4.59 1.52
C PHE A 96 -13.48 6.06 1.83
N PHE A 97 -14.49 6.31 2.66
CA PHE A 97 -15.00 7.67 2.93
C PHE A 97 -14.84 8.10 4.38
N SER A 98 -14.36 7.22 5.26
CA SER A 98 -14.05 7.60 6.63
C SER A 98 -12.70 8.32 6.71
N LYS A 99 -12.49 9.07 7.80
CA LYS A 99 -11.18 9.65 8.14
C LYS A 99 -10.20 8.61 8.70
N VAL A 100 -10.46 7.31 8.52
CA VAL A 100 -9.61 6.23 9.04
C VAL A 100 -8.27 6.25 8.32
N VAL A 101 -7.21 6.13 9.11
CA VAL A 101 -5.83 6.10 8.64
C VAL A 101 -5.18 4.88 9.24
N ILE A 102 -4.45 4.12 8.43
CA ILE A 102 -3.57 3.07 8.95
C ILE A 102 -2.24 3.77 9.29
N PRO A 103 -1.92 3.94 10.59
CA PRO A 103 -0.82 4.81 11.01
C PRO A 103 0.53 4.26 10.56
N VAL A 104 0.72 2.94 10.69
CA VAL A 104 1.94 2.24 10.31
C VAL A 104 1.58 0.86 9.77
N LEU A 105 2.18 0.51 8.63
CA LEU A 105 2.26 -0.85 8.12
C LEU A 105 3.73 -1.22 8.00
N ALA A 106 4.20 -2.07 8.91
CA ALA A 106 5.59 -2.51 8.95
C ALA A 106 5.98 -3.26 7.66
N ASN A 107 7.29 -3.31 7.40
CA ASN A 107 7.85 -4.03 6.26
C ASN A 107 7.43 -5.50 6.28
N ASN A 108 7.06 -6.03 5.11
CA ASN A 108 6.59 -7.39 4.91
C ASN A 108 5.35 -7.78 5.75
N LYS A 109 4.59 -6.80 6.24
CA LYS A 109 3.32 -7.04 6.92
C LYS A 109 2.14 -6.75 6.01
N LYS A 110 1.05 -7.46 6.30
CA LYS A 110 -0.24 -7.34 5.62
C LYS A 110 -1.36 -7.08 6.63
N ILE A 111 -2.37 -6.35 6.18
CA ILE A 111 -3.61 -6.09 6.92
C ILE A 111 -4.78 -6.28 5.94
N SER A 112 -5.90 -6.77 6.45
CA SER A 112 -7.13 -6.95 5.67
C SER A 112 -8.29 -6.22 6.33
N SER A 113 -9.14 -5.59 5.53
CA SER A 113 -10.41 -5.02 5.98
C SER A 113 -11.53 -5.44 5.04
N GLY A 114 -12.63 -5.92 5.60
CA GLY A 114 -13.86 -6.17 4.85
C GLY A 114 -14.47 -4.85 4.38
N PHE A 115 -14.99 -4.84 3.16
CA PHE A 115 -15.67 -3.67 2.58
C PHE A 115 -17.03 -4.01 1.96
N GLY A 116 -17.49 -5.26 2.10
CA GLY A 116 -18.84 -5.70 1.78
C GLY A 116 -18.89 -7.17 1.39
N TYR A 117 -19.97 -7.59 0.74
CA TYR A 117 -20.17 -8.95 0.26
C TYR A 117 -20.92 -8.94 -1.09
N LEU A 118 -20.77 -10.02 -1.86
CA LEU A 118 -21.49 -10.23 -3.12
C LEU A 118 -22.85 -10.87 -2.84
N GLY A 119 -23.95 -10.27 -3.31
CA GLY A 119 -25.28 -10.82 -3.10
C GLY A 119 -26.40 -9.94 -3.65
N ARG A 120 -27.64 -10.43 -3.58
CA ARG A 120 -28.84 -9.69 -3.98
C ARG A 120 -29.53 -9.14 -2.75
N GLY A 121 -29.34 -7.86 -2.46
CA GLY A 121 -29.91 -7.22 -1.29
C GLY A 121 -29.42 -5.79 -1.09
N LYS A 122 -30.14 -5.01 -0.27
CA LYS A 122 -29.76 -3.63 0.06
C LYS A 122 -28.38 -3.60 0.72
N GLY A 123 -27.44 -2.84 0.17
CA GLY A 123 -26.09 -2.72 0.72
C GLY A 123 -25.14 -3.88 0.39
N ALA A 124 -25.53 -4.79 -0.50
CA ALA A 124 -24.61 -5.70 -1.17
C ALA A 124 -23.93 -5.00 -2.37
N TRP A 125 -22.84 -5.61 -2.85
CA TRP A 125 -22.17 -5.25 -4.10
C TRP A 125 -22.77 -5.94 -5.30
#